data_AF-A0A8E0R389-F1
#
_entry.id   AF-A0A8E0R389-F1
#
_cell.length_a   1.000
_cell.length_b   1.000
_cell.length_c   1.000
_cell.angle_alpha   90.00
_cell.angle_beta   90.00
_cell.angle_gamma   90.00
#
_symmetry.space_group_name_H-M   'P 1'
#
loop_
_entity.id
_entity.type
_entity.pdbx_description
1 polymer ?
#
loop_
_entity_poly.entity_id
_entity_poly.type
_entity_poly.pdbx_seq_one_letter_code
_entity_poly.pdbx_strand_id
1 'polypeptide(L)'
;MKRAVSLILAGSLALSLAACGGSASSTSTTASSAAGTTLTGKGDGFGGVITATVTMEGDAITAVSFDAPDETESVGGAALSTLAEQIVAANGTEIDGVSGATYTTNGCKAAVLNALDPEANPYEENAESTTEWPTGAEPVEIPAGSNIVMASTYGLYTKSPDSAQDAVIKATLYWDEDTDTCYAIRFKEALTPWEDTGSTSGWACVEDADVLAKLGDAVIPFSAPATEYSEAVETNYAKYIQIGDIVWTGAEGSTANCEHAIVYSAVIDGTETTLFDYCATEEGGQWYLDATDGKDCYLLTSDEAASSADAANVAATYSMQYKEGDGHGTAFWSSPITFPGNMQLLKEFAEQTNFSYDYYADGGLTQNADGYWQTADAVSGATIAEGCTYLDMLKTLYDRIQNGEYEKAV
;
A
#
# COMPACT_ATOMS: atom_id res chain seq x y z
N MET A 1 -27.41 60.81 -34.74
CA MET A 1 -28.53 60.59 -33.79
C MET A 1 -27.89 60.40 -32.42
N LYS A 2 -27.66 61.45 -31.61
CA LYS A 2 -28.49 61.87 -30.44
C LYS A 2 -29.18 60.65 -29.80
N ARG A 3 -28.94 60.27 -28.54
CA ARG A 3 -29.07 61.11 -27.33
C ARG A 3 -28.24 60.59 -26.14
N ALA A 4 -27.61 61.53 -25.45
CA ALA A 4 -27.24 61.47 -24.04
C ALA A 4 -28.47 61.74 -23.15
N VAL A 5 -28.49 61.22 -21.92
CA VAL A 5 -29.12 61.86 -20.74
C VAL A 5 -28.40 61.38 -19.46
N SER A 6 -27.71 62.32 -18.80
CA SER A 6 -27.33 62.31 -17.38
C SER A 6 -28.53 62.63 -16.50
N LEU A 7 -28.56 62.23 -15.21
CA LEU A 7 -28.99 63.14 -14.13
C LEU A 7 -28.68 62.61 -12.72
N ILE A 8 -28.03 63.50 -11.99
CA ILE A 8 -27.69 63.57 -10.56
C ILE A 8 -28.97 63.83 -9.73
N LEU A 9 -29.07 63.32 -8.50
CA LEU A 9 -29.70 64.08 -7.42
C LEU A 9 -29.24 63.66 -6.01
N ALA A 10 -28.51 64.57 -5.36
CA ALA A 10 -28.31 64.63 -3.92
C ALA A 10 -29.50 65.35 -3.27
N GLY A 11 -29.85 64.99 -2.03
CA GLY A 11 -30.90 65.68 -1.27
C GLY A 11 -31.07 65.15 0.15
N SER A 12 -30.30 65.69 1.08
CA SER A 12 -30.46 65.60 2.53
C SER A 12 -31.73 66.33 3.03
N LEU A 13 -32.45 65.78 4.01
CA LEU A 13 -33.30 66.55 4.92
C LEU A 13 -33.46 65.84 6.28
N ALA A 14 -33.61 66.66 7.32
CA ALA A 14 -33.23 66.40 8.69
C ALA A 14 -34.41 66.28 9.69
N LEU A 15 -34.04 65.84 10.91
CA LEU A 15 -34.57 66.20 12.25
C LEU A 15 -35.94 65.69 12.77
N SER A 16 -35.87 64.97 13.91
CA SER A 16 -36.65 65.18 15.16
C SER A 16 -36.13 64.17 16.23
N LEU A 17 -35.40 64.55 17.29
CA LEU A 17 -35.81 65.01 18.65
C LEU A 17 -37.07 64.32 19.21
N ALA A 18 -37.21 63.86 20.46
CA ALA A 18 -36.37 63.73 21.66
C ALA A 18 -37.24 62.99 22.73
N ALA A 19 -36.67 62.26 23.69
CA ALA A 19 -37.23 62.10 25.05
C ALA A 19 -36.24 61.42 26.01
N CYS A 20 -35.93 62.11 27.11
CA CYS A 20 -35.06 61.71 28.20
C CYS A 20 -35.81 60.94 29.30
N GLY A 21 -35.09 60.18 30.13
CA GLY A 21 -35.45 59.99 31.54
C GLY A 21 -34.88 58.74 32.23
N GLY A 22 -33.98 58.95 33.21
CA GLY A 22 -33.73 57.97 34.29
C GLY A 22 -32.28 57.86 34.77
N SER A 23 -31.94 58.60 35.83
CA SER A 23 -30.62 58.67 36.48
C SER A 23 -30.31 57.52 37.46
N ALA A 24 -29.00 57.31 37.66
CA ALA A 24 -28.28 56.90 38.89
C ALA A 24 -28.22 55.40 39.27
N SER A 25 -27.05 54.77 39.10
CA SER A 25 -25.97 54.70 40.12
C SER A 25 -25.12 53.43 40.01
N SER A 26 -23.85 53.59 40.39
CA SER A 26 -22.86 52.59 40.85
C SER A 26 -22.28 51.59 39.87
N THR A 27 -21.05 51.90 39.47
CA THR A 27 -19.97 50.96 39.18
C THR A 27 -19.90 49.84 40.22
N SER A 28 -20.11 48.61 39.78
CA SER A 28 -19.59 47.40 40.42
C SER A 28 -18.84 46.60 39.36
N THR A 29 -17.54 46.45 39.57
CA THR A 29 -16.65 45.58 38.80
C THR A 29 -17.20 44.14 38.82
N THR A 30 -17.79 43.69 37.72
CA THR A 30 -17.97 42.26 37.43
C THR A 30 -16.90 41.86 36.42
N ALA A 31 -16.08 40.89 36.83
CA ALA A 31 -15.06 40.24 36.02
C ALA A 31 -15.65 39.85 34.66
N SER A 32 -14.99 40.31 33.59
CA SER A 32 -15.21 39.76 32.25
C SER A 32 -14.67 38.34 32.26
N SER A 33 -15.55 37.35 32.34
CA SER A 33 -15.21 36.00 31.89
C SER A 33 -14.90 36.11 30.40
N ALA A 34 -13.62 36.02 30.05
CA ALA A 34 -13.19 35.95 28.67
C ALA A 34 -13.87 34.75 28.03
N ALA A 35 -14.70 34.98 27.00
CA ALA A 35 -15.13 33.89 26.15
C ALA A 35 -13.89 33.41 25.39
N GLY A 36 -13.54 32.13 25.53
CA GLY A 36 -12.41 31.54 24.80
C GLY A 36 -12.57 31.77 23.29
N THR A 37 -11.45 32.04 22.61
CA THR A 37 -11.40 32.20 21.15
C THR A 37 -11.08 30.86 20.53
N THR A 38 -11.88 30.40 19.58
CA THR A 38 -11.60 29.16 18.84
C THR A 38 -10.95 29.50 17.50
N LEU A 39 -9.85 28.80 17.20
CA LEU A 39 -9.06 28.90 15.98
C LEU A 39 -9.08 27.56 15.27
N THR A 40 -9.01 27.58 13.94
CA THR A 40 -8.99 26.36 13.13
C THR A 40 -7.78 26.40 12.21
N GLY A 41 -7.10 25.27 12.08
CA GLY A 41 -5.97 25.12 11.17
C GLY A 41 -5.90 23.73 10.58
N LYS A 42 -5.09 23.59 9.55
CA LYS A 42 -4.93 22.36 8.78
C LYS A 42 -3.47 21.95 8.69
N GLY A 43 -3.23 20.66 8.62
CA GLY A 43 -1.93 20.05 8.40
C GLY A 43 -2.08 18.64 7.86
N ASP A 44 -1.08 18.16 7.14
CA ASP A 44 -1.14 16.85 6.50
C ASP A 44 -0.73 15.74 7.47
N GLY A 45 -1.65 14.80 7.69
CA GLY A 45 -1.44 13.57 8.44
C GLY A 45 -0.95 12.42 7.56
N PHE A 46 -1.01 11.20 8.10
CA PHE A 46 -0.71 9.99 7.34
C PHE A 46 -1.82 9.65 6.33
N GLY A 47 -3.08 9.77 6.76
CA GLY A 47 -4.23 9.39 5.95
C GLY A 47 -4.77 10.52 5.06
N GLY A 48 -4.38 11.75 5.34
CA GLY A 48 -4.88 12.93 4.66
C GLY A 48 -4.90 14.15 5.57
N VAL A 49 -5.73 15.13 5.23
CA VAL A 49 -5.76 16.43 5.92
C VAL A 49 -6.33 16.27 7.34
N ILE A 50 -5.57 16.72 8.32
CA ILE A 50 -5.99 16.87 9.72
C ILE A 50 -6.45 18.30 9.95
N THR A 51 -7.68 18.48 10.41
CA THR A 51 -8.21 19.78 10.84
C THR A 51 -8.15 19.90 12.36
N ALA A 52 -7.36 20.84 12.87
CA ALA A 52 -7.30 21.17 14.29
C ALA A 52 -8.31 22.26 14.63
N THR A 53 -8.99 22.10 15.76
CA THR A 53 -9.78 23.16 16.42
C THR A 53 -9.13 23.45 17.78
N VAL A 54 -8.58 24.65 17.94
CA VAL A 54 -7.82 25.10 19.12
C VAL A 54 -8.64 26.15 19.86
N THR A 55 -8.89 25.96 21.15
CA THR A 55 -9.57 26.94 22.01
C THR A 55 -8.56 27.64 22.91
N MET A 56 -8.57 28.98 22.87
CA MET A 56 -7.64 29.86 23.55
C MET A 56 -8.35 30.70 24.61
N GLU A 57 -7.81 30.80 25.81
CA GLU A 57 -8.16 31.82 26.81
C GLU A 57 -6.95 32.74 27.03
N GLY A 58 -6.95 33.88 26.34
CA GLY A 58 -5.73 34.70 26.25
C GLY A 58 -4.65 33.96 25.47
N ASP A 59 -3.47 33.81 26.08
CA ASP A 59 -2.32 33.10 25.47
C ASP A 59 -2.28 31.60 25.85
N ALA A 60 -3.31 31.09 26.53
CA ALA A 60 -3.38 29.71 26.98
C ALA A 60 -4.29 28.86 26.09
N ILE A 61 -3.78 27.73 25.59
CA ILE A 61 -4.54 26.67 24.93
C ILE A 61 -5.31 25.89 26.00
N THR A 62 -6.64 25.97 25.98
CA THR A 62 -7.50 25.30 26.97
C THR A 62 -8.15 24.03 26.43
N ALA A 63 -8.26 23.90 25.11
CA ALA A 63 -8.73 22.67 24.47
C ALA A 63 -8.19 22.57 23.04
N VAL A 64 -7.96 21.34 22.59
CA VAL A 64 -7.67 21.00 21.19
C VAL A 64 -8.53 19.80 20.81
N SER A 65 -9.07 19.80 19.59
CA SER A 65 -9.68 18.62 18.98
C SER A 65 -9.23 18.50 17.53
N PHE A 66 -9.07 17.27 17.05
CA PHE A 66 -8.70 16.97 15.67
C PHE A 66 -9.84 16.26 14.96
N ASP A 67 -10.07 16.66 13.71
CA ASP A 67 -10.88 15.95 12.73
C ASP A 67 -9.95 15.43 11.63
N ALA A 68 -9.88 14.11 11.49
CA ALA A 68 -8.94 13.42 10.61
C ALA A 68 -9.59 12.13 10.07
N PRO A 69 -10.59 12.26 9.18
CA PRO A 69 -11.45 11.15 8.77
C PRO A 69 -10.71 10.04 8.01
N ASP A 70 -9.58 10.38 7.40
CA ASP A 70 -8.83 9.47 6.55
C ASP A 70 -7.65 8.78 7.29
N GLU A 71 -7.39 9.14 8.55
CA GLU A 71 -6.38 8.47 9.37
C GLU A 71 -6.74 7.01 9.65
N THR A 72 -5.72 6.17 9.78
CA THR A 72 -5.93 4.77 10.20
C THR A 72 -6.49 4.74 11.63
N GLU A 73 -7.71 4.24 11.80
CA GLU A 73 -8.47 4.29 13.07
C GLU A 73 -7.66 3.71 14.26
N SER A 74 -6.97 2.59 14.05
CA SER A 74 -6.21 1.89 15.08
C SER A 74 -4.87 2.54 15.46
N VAL A 75 -4.40 3.53 14.68
CA VAL A 75 -3.07 4.14 14.87
C VAL A 75 -3.21 5.65 14.99
N GLY A 76 -3.40 6.34 13.87
CA GLY A 76 -3.54 7.79 13.81
C GLY A 76 -4.80 8.26 14.53
N GLY A 77 -5.94 7.63 14.26
CA GLY A 77 -7.22 7.93 14.92
C GLY A 77 -7.15 7.73 16.43
N ALA A 78 -6.57 6.62 16.89
CA ALA A 78 -6.34 6.34 18.30
C ALA A 78 -5.39 7.35 18.98
N ALA A 79 -4.40 7.87 18.24
CA ALA A 79 -3.41 8.83 18.75
C ALA A 79 -3.99 10.25 18.95
N LEU A 80 -5.02 10.66 18.20
CA LEU A 80 -5.53 12.05 18.19
C LEU A 80 -5.87 12.58 19.58
N SER A 81 -6.52 11.75 20.41
CA SER A 81 -6.92 12.14 21.77
C SER A 81 -5.70 12.42 22.66
N THR A 82 -4.68 11.55 22.59
CA THR A 82 -3.44 11.69 23.35
C THR A 82 -2.63 12.90 22.88
N LEU A 83 -2.58 13.14 21.56
CA LEU A 83 -1.89 14.30 20.98
C LEU A 83 -2.55 15.62 21.41
N ALA A 84 -3.89 15.68 21.44
CA ALA A 84 -4.62 16.84 21.92
C ALA A 84 -4.33 17.14 23.40
N GLU A 85 -4.30 16.11 24.25
CA GLU A 85 -3.94 16.25 25.67
C GLU A 85 -2.52 16.76 25.86
N GLN A 86 -1.55 16.23 25.10
CA GLN A 86 -0.16 16.70 25.16
C GLN A 86 -0.03 18.17 24.77
N ILE A 87 -0.74 18.63 23.72
CA ILE A 87 -0.67 20.02 23.25
C ILE A 87 -1.26 20.98 24.27
N VAL A 88 -2.39 20.63 24.88
CA VAL A 88 -2.99 21.42 25.98
C VAL A 88 -2.02 21.46 27.18
N ALA A 89 -1.42 20.33 27.55
CA ALA A 89 -0.50 20.26 28.68
C ALA A 89 0.80 21.04 28.44
N ALA A 90 1.32 21.02 27.21
CA ALA A 90 2.52 21.76 26.82
C ALA A 90 2.24 23.24 26.55
N ASN A 91 0.98 23.63 26.36
CA ASN A 91 0.57 24.94 25.86
C ASN A 91 1.27 25.29 24.52
N GLY A 92 1.42 24.30 23.64
CA GLY A 92 2.15 24.42 22.38
C GLY A 92 2.37 23.08 21.68
N THR A 93 3.07 23.10 20.56
CA THR A 93 3.28 21.94 19.68
C THR A 93 4.59 21.18 19.92
N GLU A 94 5.41 21.65 20.86
CA GLU A 94 6.61 20.95 21.35
C GLU A 94 6.21 19.79 22.28
N ILE A 95 5.72 18.72 21.67
CA ILE A 95 5.23 17.50 22.32
C ILE A 95 6.02 16.26 21.89
N ASP A 96 6.03 15.24 22.74
CA ASP A 96 6.71 13.97 22.51
C ASP A 96 6.06 13.17 21.35
N GLY A 97 4.75 13.35 21.12
CA GLY A 97 4.00 12.63 20.11
C GLY A 97 3.47 11.29 20.60
N VAL A 98 3.06 10.42 19.67
CA VAL A 98 2.64 9.05 19.95
C VAL A 98 3.49 8.09 19.14
N SER A 99 4.11 7.12 19.82
CA SER A 99 4.95 6.10 19.17
C SER A 99 4.13 5.36 18.11
N GLY A 100 4.64 5.34 16.88
CA GLY A 100 3.96 4.72 15.74
C GLY A 100 2.94 5.60 15.01
N ALA A 101 2.72 6.84 15.45
CA ALA A 101 1.85 7.81 14.78
C ALA A 101 2.63 9.10 14.43
N THR A 102 3.86 8.96 13.92
CA THR A 102 4.77 10.11 13.68
C THR A 102 4.21 11.09 12.65
N TYR A 103 3.67 10.61 11.54
CA TYR A 103 3.04 11.46 10.50
C TYR A 103 1.80 12.17 11.04
N THR A 104 0.90 11.45 11.71
CA THR A 104 -0.25 12.03 12.42
C THR A 104 0.19 13.07 13.45
N THR A 105 1.26 12.78 14.22
CA THR A 105 1.84 13.72 15.20
C THR A 105 2.29 15.00 14.52
N ASN A 106 3.02 14.91 13.41
CA ASN A 106 3.51 16.06 12.67
C ASN A 106 2.36 16.84 12.01
N GLY A 107 1.36 16.16 11.46
CA GLY A 107 0.14 16.77 10.92
C GLY A 107 -0.66 17.52 11.99
N CYS A 108 -0.85 16.93 13.17
CA CYS A 108 -1.46 17.60 14.33
C CYS A 108 -0.67 18.84 14.76
N LYS A 109 0.66 18.76 14.83
CA LYS A 109 1.54 19.90 15.16
C LYS A 109 1.40 21.01 14.12
N ALA A 110 1.46 20.66 12.83
CA ALA A 110 1.30 21.60 11.72
C ALA A 110 -0.09 22.26 11.73
N ALA A 111 -1.16 21.48 11.95
CA ALA A 111 -2.52 21.98 12.03
C ALA A 111 -2.72 22.97 13.19
N VAL A 112 -2.11 22.72 14.35
CA VAL A 112 -2.14 23.66 15.48
C VAL A 112 -1.29 24.90 15.21
N LEU A 113 -0.09 24.76 14.64
CA LEU A 113 0.73 25.92 14.24
C LEU A 113 0.02 26.80 13.21
N ASN A 114 -0.62 26.20 12.21
CA ASN A 114 -1.46 26.89 11.23
C ASN A 114 -2.67 27.57 11.89
N ALA A 115 -3.31 26.95 12.88
CA ALA A 115 -4.42 27.56 13.61
C ALA A 115 -3.99 28.81 14.40
N LEU A 116 -2.81 28.76 15.02
CA LEU A 116 -2.28 29.83 15.87
C LEU A 116 -1.69 30.99 15.07
N ASP A 117 -0.98 30.69 13.99
CA ASP A 117 -0.37 31.68 13.10
C ASP A 117 -0.39 31.18 11.65
N PRO A 118 -1.49 31.39 10.92
CA PRO A 118 -1.63 30.95 9.53
C PRO A 118 -0.77 31.76 8.55
N GLU A 119 -0.28 32.95 8.92
CA GLU A 119 0.62 33.73 8.06
C GLU A 119 2.05 33.20 8.15
N ALA A 120 2.52 32.83 9.34
CA ALA A 120 3.83 32.21 9.53
C ALA A 120 3.84 30.72 9.14
N ASN A 121 2.70 30.04 9.26
CA ASN A 121 2.54 28.61 8.96
C ASN A 121 1.37 28.42 7.98
N PRO A 122 1.47 28.94 6.75
CA PRO A 122 0.39 28.79 5.78
C PRO A 122 0.20 27.31 5.46
N TYR A 123 -1.06 26.87 5.55
CA TYR A 123 -1.47 25.63 4.91
C TYR A 123 -1.78 25.96 3.47
N GLU A 124 -0.91 25.53 2.56
CA GLU A 124 -1.25 25.47 1.16
C GLU A 124 -2.00 24.17 0.95
N GLU A 125 -3.29 24.28 0.65
CA GLU A 125 -4.05 23.13 0.17
C GLU A 125 -3.29 22.61 -1.04
N ASN A 126 -2.71 21.42 -0.89
CA ASN A 126 -1.97 20.82 -1.96
C ASN A 126 -2.99 20.65 -3.09
N ALA A 127 -2.93 21.54 -4.10
CA ALA A 127 -3.66 21.42 -5.34
C ALA A 127 -3.02 20.31 -6.18
N GLU A 128 -2.69 19.20 -5.52
CA GLU A 128 -2.59 17.94 -6.18
C GLU A 128 -4.01 17.65 -6.66
N SER A 129 -4.20 17.91 -7.96
CA SER A 129 -4.59 16.80 -8.81
C SER A 129 -4.06 15.54 -8.14
N THR A 130 -4.94 14.77 -7.50
CA THR A 130 -4.72 13.34 -7.30
C THR A 130 -4.48 12.84 -8.71
N THR A 131 -3.23 12.95 -9.15
CA THR A 131 -2.79 12.43 -10.41
C THR A 131 -3.12 10.97 -10.19
N GLU A 132 -4.14 10.47 -10.88
CA GLU A 132 -4.39 9.05 -10.86
C GLU A 132 -3.15 8.45 -11.51
N TRP A 133 -2.23 8.05 -10.63
CA TRP A 133 -1.03 7.37 -11.05
C TRP A 133 -1.48 6.04 -11.62
N PRO A 134 -0.80 5.49 -12.63
CA PRO A 134 -1.24 4.24 -13.22
C PRO A 134 -0.90 3.06 -12.29
N THR A 135 -1.11 3.18 -10.97
CA THR A 135 -0.78 2.18 -9.96
C THR A 135 -1.60 0.89 -10.10
N GLY A 136 -2.54 0.84 -11.04
CA GLY A 136 -3.29 -0.34 -11.45
C GLY A 136 -2.77 -0.98 -12.75
N ALA A 137 -3.56 -1.90 -13.30
CA ALA A 137 -3.22 -2.79 -14.42
C ALA A 137 -2.83 -2.08 -15.74
N GLU A 138 -2.98 -0.76 -15.80
CA GLU A 138 -2.66 0.03 -17.00
C GLU A 138 -1.14 0.26 -17.11
N PRO A 139 -0.58 0.17 -18.33
CA PRO A 139 0.84 0.43 -18.56
C PRO A 139 1.29 1.81 -18.05
N VAL A 140 2.57 1.91 -17.69
CA VAL A 140 3.18 3.20 -17.39
C VAL A 140 3.37 3.95 -18.71
N GLU A 141 2.64 5.05 -18.89
CA GLU A 141 2.79 5.91 -20.07
C GLU A 141 4.06 6.75 -19.98
N ILE A 142 5.05 6.47 -20.84
CA ILE A 142 6.33 7.19 -20.85
C ILE A 142 6.24 8.41 -21.79
N PRO A 143 6.38 9.67 -21.29
CA PRO A 143 6.28 10.85 -22.13
C PRO A 143 7.37 10.89 -23.21
N ALA A 144 6.97 11.20 -24.44
CA ALA A 144 7.90 11.29 -25.56
C ALA A 144 9.00 12.33 -25.30
N GLY A 145 10.26 11.90 -25.38
CA GLY A 145 11.43 12.77 -25.18
C GLY A 145 11.88 12.92 -23.73
N SER A 146 11.22 12.25 -22.77
CA SER A 146 11.70 12.13 -21.39
C SER A 146 12.96 11.25 -21.30
N ASN A 147 13.77 11.49 -20.27
CA ASN A 147 14.90 10.63 -19.92
C ASN A 147 14.54 9.67 -18.78
N ILE A 148 13.45 8.92 -18.97
CA ILE A 148 12.98 7.94 -17.99
C ILE A 148 13.64 6.58 -18.28
N VAL A 149 14.22 6.01 -17.23
CA VAL A 149 14.83 4.68 -17.22
C VAL A 149 14.04 3.76 -16.31
N MET A 150 14.22 2.46 -16.46
CA MET A 150 13.58 1.47 -15.60
C MET A 150 14.51 0.32 -15.26
N ALA A 151 14.30 -0.25 -14.08
CA ALA A 151 14.87 -1.52 -13.67
C ALA A 151 13.76 -2.41 -13.12
N SER A 152 13.86 -3.72 -13.36
CA SER A 152 12.96 -4.72 -12.80
C SER A 152 13.73 -5.76 -11.99
N THR A 153 13.04 -6.39 -11.03
CA THR A 153 13.53 -7.51 -10.25
C THR A 153 12.36 -8.44 -9.91
N TYR A 154 12.68 -9.68 -9.58
CA TYR A 154 11.71 -10.76 -9.42
C TYR A 154 11.89 -11.44 -8.06
N GLY A 155 10.83 -12.06 -7.57
CA GLY A 155 10.90 -12.85 -6.34
C GLY A 155 9.61 -13.60 -6.07
N LEU A 156 9.50 -14.08 -4.84
CA LEU A 156 8.31 -14.73 -4.33
C LEU A 156 7.70 -13.88 -3.22
N TYR A 157 6.41 -13.62 -3.32
CA TYR A 157 5.64 -13.08 -2.23
C TYR A 157 5.28 -14.21 -1.27
N THR A 158 5.66 -14.07 0.00
CA THR A 158 5.36 -15.00 1.07
C THR A 158 4.59 -14.32 2.20
N LYS A 159 3.51 -14.95 2.69
CA LYS A 159 2.68 -14.44 3.79
C LYS A 159 3.43 -14.34 5.13
N SER A 160 4.45 -15.16 5.32
CA SER A 160 5.29 -15.15 6.51
C SER A 160 6.67 -15.76 6.22
N PRO A 161 7.68 -15.49 7.06
CA PRO A 161 9.00 -16.14 6.95
C PRO A 161 8.89 -17.68 6.98
N ASP A 162 7.84 -18.18 7.63
CA ASP A 162 7.64 -19.58 7.94
C ASP A 162 6.47 -20.24 7.17
N SER A 163 5.79 -19.58 6.19
CA SER A 163 4.79 -20.19 5.27
C SER A 163 4.07 -19.22 4.32
N ALA A 164 3.54 -19.82 3.23
CA ALA A 164 2.64 -19.41 2.14
C ALA A 164 3.26 -18.53 1.05
N GLN A 165 3.93 -19.19 0.09
CA GLN A 165 4.26 -18.61 -1.21
C GLN A 165 2.97 -18.44 -2.02
N ASP A 166 2.59 -17.19 -2.20
CA ASP A 166 1.26 -16.77 -2.66
C ASP A 166 1.30 -16.37 -4.14
N ALA A 167 2.35 -15.62 -4.51
CA ALA A 167 2.52 -15.13 -5.86
C ALA A 167 4.00 -15.01 -6.25
N VAL A 168 4.28 -15.19 -7.53
CA VAL A 168 5.54 -14.72 -8.12
C VAL A 168 5.40 -13.23 -8.38
N ILE A 169 6.32 -12.44 -7.84
CA ILE A 169 6.27 -10.97 -7.87
C ILE A 169 7.34 -10.42 -8.81
N LYS A 170 6.94 -9.48 -9.66
CA LYS A 170 7.83 -8.61 -10.44
C LYS A 170 7.67 -7.19 -9.93
N ALA A 171 8.76 -6.60 -9.45
CA ALA A 171 8.84 -5.18 -9.15
C ALA A 171 9.48 -4.43 -10.33
N THR A 172 9.01 -3.23 -10.62
CA THR A 172 9.63 -2.32 -11.59
C THR A 172 9.65 -0.90 -11.05
N LEU A 173 10.82 -0.28 -11.05
CA LEU A 173 11.04 1.10 -10.66
C LEU A 173 11.38 1.89 -11.92
N TYR A 174 10.66 2.99 -12.13
CA TYR A 174 10.90 3.96 -13.18
C TYR A 174 11.51 5.20 -12.56
N TRP A 175 12.57 5.72 -13.16
CA TRP A 175 13.34 6.85 -12.64
C TRP A 175 13.51 7.91 -13.71
N ASP A 176 13.26 9.16 -13.37
CA ASP A 176 13.55 10.30 -14.24
C ASP A 176 14.97 10.79 -13.96
N GLU A 177 15.87 10.57 -14.92
CA GLU A 177 17.26 10.99 -14.80
C GLU A 177 17.46 12.51 -14.93
N ASP A 178 16.50 13.25 -15.52
CA ASP A 178 16.61 14.71 -15.66
C ASP A 178 16.35 15.41 -14.31
N THR A 179 15.43 14.87 -13.51
CA THR A 179 15.07 15.39 -12.19
C THR A 179 15.69 14.62 -11.02
N ASP A 180 16.27 13.45 -11.29
CA ASP A 180 16.79 12.50 -10.29
C ASP A 180 15.72 12.11 -9.26
N THR A 181 14.55 11.69 -9.75
CA THR A 181 13.41 11.34 -8.90
C THR A 181 12.67 10.09 -9.39
N CYS A 182 12.00 9.41 -8.45
CA CYS A 182 11.14 8.27 -8.75
C CYS A 182 9.96 8.71 -9.65
N TYR A 183 9.89 8.16 -10.86
CA TYR A 183 8.81 8.44 -11.80
C TYR A 183 7.57 7.58 -11.53
N ALA A 184 7.76 6.27 -11.37
CA ALA A 184 6.68 5.32 -11.12
C ALA A 184 7.20 4.02 -10.48
N ILE A 185 6.29 3.31 -9.79
CA ILE A 185 6.54 1.97 -9.22
C ILE A 185 5.44 1.03 -9.70
N ARG A 186 5.81 -0.18 -10.13
CA ARG A 186 4.88 -1.25 -10.49
C ARG A 186 5.23 -2.55 -9.79
N PHE A 187 4.20 -3.24 -9.33
CA PHE A 187 4.30 -4.61 -8.89
C PHE A 187 3.28 -5.46 -9.65
N LYS A 188 3.73 -6.61 -10.14
CA LYS A 188 2.89 -7.60 -10.81
C LYS A 188 3.04 -8.92 -10.08
N GLU A 189 1.94 -9.44 -9.55
CA GLU A 189 1.93 -10.59 -8.63
C GLU A 189 1.09 -11.71 -9.23
N ALA A 190 1.73 -12.64 -9.92
CA ALA A 190 1.10 -13.78 -10.58
C ALA A 190 0.85 -14.91 -9.58
N LEU A 191 -0.41 -15.37 -9.47
CA LEU A 191 -0.77 -16.41 -8.50
C LEU A 191 -0.05 -17.74 -8.78
N THR A 192 0.29 -18.46 -7.71
CA THR A 192 0.98 -19.75 -7.79
C THR A 192 -0.01 -20.93 -7.87
N PRO A 193 0.40 -22.09 -8.42
CA PRO A 193 -0.44 -23.30 -8.49
C PRO A 193 -0.71 -23.93 -7.12
N TRP A 194 0.10 -23.59 -6.12
CA TRP A 194 0.12 -24.21 -4.80
C TRP A 194 0.13 -23.13 -3.72
N GLU A 195 -0.66 -23.32 -2.66
CA GLU A 195 -0.54 -22.53 -1.42
C GLU A 195 -0.22 -23.46 -0.24
N ASP A 196 0.68 -22.99 0.61
CA ASP A 196 1.07 -23.67 1.83
C ASP A 196 0.03 -23.43 2.95
N THR A 197 -0.67 -24.52 3.31
CA THR A 197 -1.57 -24.73 4.45
C THR A 197 -2.14 -23.49 5.18
N GLY A 198 -3.28 -23.03 4.69
CA GLY A 198 -4.11 -22.03 5.39
C GLY A 198 -5.26 -21.47 4.56
N SER A 199 -5.22 -21.67 3.25
CA SER A 199 -6.29 -21.33 2.32
C SER A 199 -6.23 -22.29 1.11
N THR A 200 -7.37 -22.81 0.69
CA THR A 200 -7.53 -23.63 -0.52
C THR A 200 -7.63 -22.68 -1.71
N SER A 201 -6.51 -22.25 -2.31
CA SER A 201 -6.59 -21.22 -3.35
C SER A 201 -5.63 -21.32 -4.54
N GLY A 202 -4.52 -22.07 -4.42
CA GLY A 202 -3.60 -22.26 -5.53
C GLY A 202 -4.33 -22.81 -6.76
N TRP A 203 -4.04 -22.32 -7.96
CA TRP A 203 -4.86 -22.61 -9.14
C TRP A 203 -4.81 -24.07 -9.62
N ALA A 204 -3.90 -24.89 -9.09
CA ALA A 204 -3.89 -26.33 -9.33
C ALA A 204 -4.77 -27.12 -8.35
N CYS A 205 -5.36 -26.47 -7.36
CA CYS A 205 -6.44 -26.98 -6.53
C CYS A 205 -7.71 -27.14 -7.39
N VAL A 206 -8.32 -28.33 -7.36
CA VAL A 206 -9.45 -28.68 -8.23
C VAL A 206 -10.64 -29.17 -7.41
N GLU A 207 -11.70 -28.37 -7.40
CA GLU A 207 -12.98 -28.74 -6.80
C GLU A 207 -14.05 -29.09 -7.86
N ASP A 208 -13.84 -28.66 -9.10
CA ASP A 208 -14.78 -28.91 -10.19
C ASP A 208 -14.86 -30.40 -10.54
N ALA A 209 -16.05 -30.97 -10.40
CA ALA A 209 -16.29 -32.41 -10.58
C ALA A 209 -16.02 -32.90 -12.01
N ASP A 210 -16.24 -32.07 -13.03
CA ASP A 210 -15.98 -32.43 -14.42
C ASP A 210 -14.47 -32.42 -14.71
N VAL A 211 -13.74 -31.45 -14.15
CA VAL A 211 -12.27 -31.43 -14.23
C VAL A 211 -11.66 -32.63 -13.49
N LEU A 212 -12.14 -32.94 -12.29
CA LEU A 212 -11.70 -34.13 -11.53
C LEU A 212 -11.97 -35.43 -12.30
N ALA A 213 -13.16 -35.56 -12.90
CA ALA A 213 -13.50 -36.73 -13.71
C ALA A 213 -12.60 -36.89 -14.95
N LYS A 214 -12.18 -35.78 -15.57
CA LYS A 214 -11.22 -35.79 -16.69
C LYS A 214 -9.80 -36.13 -16.23
N LEU A 215 -9.35 -35.56 -15.12
CA LEU A 215 -8.03 -35.83 -14.56
C LEU A 215 -7.85 -37.32 -14.19
N GLY A 216 -8.89 -37.95 -13.64
CA GLY A 216 -8.86 -39.37 -13.31
C GLY A 216 -7.71 -39.72 -12.35
N ASP A 217 -6.78 -40.55 -12.79
CA ASP A 217 -5.61 -40.96 -11.98
C ASP A 217 -4.55 -39.84 -11.85
N ALA A 218 -4.70 -38.72 -12.58
CA ALA A 218 -3.84 -37.53 -12.47
C ALA A 218 -4.32 -36.55 -11.39
N VAL A 219 -4.86 -37.07 -10.28
CA VAL A 219 -5.30 -36.31 -9.11
C VAL A 219 -4.47 -36.72 -7.90
N ILE A 220 -4.06 -35.74 -7.10
CA ILE A 220 -3.44 -35.92 -5.79
C ILE A 220 -4.46 -35.50 -4.74
N PRO A 221 -5.10 -36.45 -4.02
CA PRO A 221 -5.88 -36.13 -2.83
C PRO A 221 -4.95 -35.51 -1.79
N PHE A 222 -5.36 -34.41 -1.16
CA PHE A 222 -4.57 -33.71 -0.16
C PHE A 222 -5.40 -33.48 1.10
N SER A 223 -4.81 -33.85 2.24
CA SER A 223 -5.40 -33.67 3.57
C SER A 223 -4.39 -32.98 4.46
N ALA A 224 -4.80 -31.86 5.06
CA ALA A 224 -4.01 -31.16 6.07
C ALA A 224 -4.82 -31.00 7.37
N PRO A 225 -4.21 -31.25 8.55
CA PRO A 225 -4.90 -31.09 9.82
C PRO A 225 -5.23 -29.63 10.10
N ALA A 226 -6.22 -29.40 10.97
CA ALA A 226 -6.51 -28.06 11.47
C ALA A 226 -5.30 -27.49 12.23
N THR A 227 -5.04 -26.19 12.06
CA THR A 227 -4.04 -25.44 12.81
C THR A 227 -4.74 -24.52 13.83
N GLU A 228 -3.97 -23.73 14.59
CA GLU A 228 -4.57 -22.68 15.42
C GLU A 228 -5.15 -21.50 14.62
N TYR A 229 -4.77 -21.42 13.32
CA TYR A 229 -5.16 -20.34 12.41
C TYR A 229 -6.13 -20.78 11.30
N SER A 230 -6.32 -22.09 11.09
CA SER A 230 -7.11 -22.64 9.98
C SER A 230 -7.84 -23.94 10.34
N GLU A 231 -8.98 -24.18 9.71
CA GLU A 231 -9.67 -25.47 9.78
C GLU A 231 -8.87 -26.57 9.04
N ALA A 232 -9.25 -27.83 9.27
CA ALA A 232 -8.69 -28.94 8.51
C ALA A 232 -9.10 -28.81 7.04
N VAL A 233 -8.17 -29.14 6.13
CA VAL A 233 -8.35 -29.00 4.69
C VAL A 233 -8.41 -30.38 4.05
N GLU A 234 -9.43 -30.61 3.25
CA GLU A 234 -9.55 -31.76 2.35
C GLU A 234 -9.78 -31.23 0.94
N THR A 235 -8.84 -31.48 0.03
CA THR A 235 -8.95 -31.01 -1.35
C THR A 235 -8.22 -31.93 -2.32
N ASN A 236 -8.20 -31.58 -3.60
CA ASN A 236 -7.55 -32.32 -4.67
C ASN A 236 -6.67 -31.38 -5.48
N TYR A 237 -5.50 -31.85 -5.89
CA TYR A 237 -4.61 -31.13 -6.79
C TYR A 237 -4.42 -31.88 -8.10
N ALA A 238 -4.29 -31.15 -9.20
CA ALA A 238 -3.86 -31.74 -10.46
C ALA A 238 -2.41 -32.24 -10.33
N LYS A 239 -2.16 -33.49 -10.68
CA LYS A 239 -0.82 -34.08 -10.60
C LYS A 239 0.15 -33.46 -11.60
N TYR A 240 -0.33 -33.11 -12.78
CA TYR A 240 0.48 -32.52 -13.84
C TYR A 240 -0.06 -31.14 -14.17
N ILE A 241 0.81 -30.15 -14.11
CA ILE A 241 0.49 -28.79 -14.54
C ILE A 241 1.49 -28.36 -15.60
N GLN A 242 1.04 -27.58 -16.58
CA GLN A 242 1.91 -26.99 -17.58
C GLN A 242 1.91 -25.48 -17.47
N ILE A 243 3.12 -24.93 -17.40
CA ILE A 243 3.38 -23.49 -17.38
C ILE A 243 4.41 -23.23 -18.47
N GLY A 244 4.03 -22.46 -19.49
CA GLY A 244 4.81 -22.33 -20.72
C GLY A 244 5.13 -23.68 -21.34
N ASP A 245 6.41 -23.95 -21.56
CA ASP A 245 6.91 -25.18 -22.19
C ASP A 245 7.25 -26.29 -21.19
N ILE A 246 7.05 -26.07 -19.89
CA ILE A 246 7.44 -26.99 -18.83
C ILE A 246 6.21 -27.67 -18.23
N VAL A 247 6.23 -29.00 -18.18
CA VAL A 247 5.29 -29.81 -17.39
C VAL A 247 5.90 -30.09 -16.04
N TRP A 248 5.20 -29.69 -14.98
CA TRP A 248 5.56 -29.90 -13.59
C TRP A 248 4.74 -31.05 -13.01
N THR A 249 5.41 -31.92 -12.26
CA THR A 249 4.77 -33.05 -11.59
C THR A 249 4.65 -32.75 -10.10
N GLY A 250 3.42 -32.75 -9.60
CA GLY A 250 3.08 -32.64 -8.19
C GLY A 250 3.26 -33.96 -7.46
N ALA A 251 3.70 -33.86 -6.21
CA ALA A 251 3.69 -34.95 -5.24
C ALA A 251 3.43 -34.38 -3.84
N GLU A 252 2.83 -35.19 -2.97
CA GLU A 252 2.83 -34.88 -1.53
C GLU A 252 4.27 -34.83 -1.02
N GLY A 253 4.58 -33.78 -0.27
CA GLY A 253 5.89 -33.56 0.32
C GLY A 253 5.81 -32.54 1.44
N SER A 254 6.95 -31.90 1.71
CA SER A 254 7.10 -30.87 2.73
C SER A 254 8.02 -29.77 2.20
N THR A 255 7.85 -28.57 2.71
CA THR A 255 8.80 -27.45 2.53
C THR A 255 9.54 -27.19 3.85
N ALA A 256 10.46 -26.23 3.87
CA ALA A 256 11.08 -25.77 5.12
C ALA A 256 10.05 -25.25 6.15
N ASN A 257 8.89 -24.86 5.64
CA ASN A 257 7.87 -24.06 6.29
C ASN A 257 6.56 -24.83 6.53
N CYS A 258 6.41 -25.99 5.89
CA CYS A 258 5.25 -26.85 6.09
C CYS A 258 5.53 -28.33 5.89
N GLU A 259 5.01 -29.11 6.81
CA GLU A 259 5.11 -30.57 6.81
C GLU A 259 4.21 -31.23 5.74
N HIS A 260 3.17 -30.55 5.28
CA HIS A 260 2.16 -31.08 4.36
C HIS A 260 1.94 -30.15 3.16
N ALA A 261 2.61 -30.43 2.05
CA ALA A 261 2.56 -29.61 0.84
C ALA A 261 2.36 -30.46 -0.42
N ILE A 262 1.85 -29.84 -1.49
CA ILE A 262 1.98 -30.37 -2.84
C ILE A 262 3.17 -29.68 -3.51
N VAL A 263 4.24 -30.43 -3.75
CA VAL A 263 5.47 -29.90 -4.34
C VAL A 263 5.50 -30.24 -5.82
N TYR A 264 5.47 -29.21 -6.66
CA TYR A 264 5.62 -29.33 -8.10
C TYR A 264 7.10 -29.29 -8.49
N SER A 265 7.57 -30.34 -9.18
CA SER A 265 8.96 -30.45 -9.62
C SER A 265 9.06 -30.79 -11.11
N ALA A 266 10.15 -30.35 -11.73
CA ALA A 266 10.50 -30.66 -13.11
C ALA A 266 12.03 -30.80 -13.26
N VAL A 267 12.48 -31.41 -14.36
CA VAL A 267 13.91 -31.46 -14.70
C VAL A 267 14.25 -30.25 -15.56
N ILE A 268 14.99 -29.30 -15.00
CA ILE A 268 15.49 -28.11 -15.68
C ILE A 268 17.00 -28.27 -15.86
N ASP A 269 17.47 -28.21 -17.11
CA ASP A 269 18.89 -28.40 -17.47
C ASP A 269 19.55 -29.65 -16.86
N GLY A 270 18.77 -30.74 -16.76
CA GLY A 270 19.23 -32.02 -16.21
C GLY A 270 19.22 -32.09 -14.68
N THR A 271 18.70 -31.08 -14.00
CA THR A 271 18.58 -31.02 -12.53
C THR A 271 17.11 -31.05 -12.12
N GLU A 272 16.76 -31.95 -11.20
CA GLU A 272 15.45 -31.94 -10.57
C GLU A 272 15.31 -30.67 -9.72
N THR A 273 14.33 -29.84 -10.06
CA THR A 273 14.12 -28.50 -9.49
C THR A 273 12.66 -28.36 -9.09
N THR A 274 12.39 -27.78 -7.92
CA THR A 274 11.02 -27.44 -7.54
C THR A 274 10.61 -26.13 -8.21
N LEU A 275 9.33 -25.99 -8.56
CA LEU A 275 8.80 -24.78 -9.22
C LEU A 275 9.17 -23.52 -8.45
N PHE A 276 9.09 -23.60 -7.13
CA PHE A 276 9.28 -22.48 -6.25
C PHE A 276 10.74 -22.11 -6.04
N ASP A 277 11.63 -23.09 -5.89
CA ASP A 277 13.06 -22.79 -5.88
C ASP A 277 13.49 -22.14 -7.19
N TYR A 278 12.90 -22.55 -8.32
CA TYR A 278 13.15 -21.91 -9.60
C TYR A 278 12.60 -20.48 -9.65
N CYS A 279 11.33 -20.28 -9.32
CA CYS A 279 10.69 -18.96 -9.32
C CYS A 279 11.32 -17.97 -8.32
N ALA A 280 11.99 -18.45 -7.27
CA ALA A 280 12.74 -17.62 -6.33
C ALA A 280 14.01 -17.00 -6.95
N THR A 281 14.52 -17.57 -8.04
CA THR A 281 15.65 -17.00 -8.78
C THR A 281 15.19 -15.88 -9.72
N GLU A 282 16.09 -14.97 -10.08
CA GLU A 282 15.78 -13.91 -11.03
C GLU A 282 15.38 -14.46 -12.41
N GLU A 283 16.07 -15.52 -12.87
CA GLU A 283 15.77 -16.22 -14.13
C GLU A 283 14.41 -16.91 -14.09
N GLY A 284 14.13 -17.69 -13.04
CA GLY A 284 12.87 -18.43 -12.93
C GLY A 284 11.68 -17.52 -12.64
N GLY A 285 11.85 -16.46 -11.85
CA GLY A 285 10.82 -15.45 -11.63
C GLY A 285 10.46 -14.71 -12.93
N GLN A 286 11.48 -14.32 -13.71
CA GLN A 286 11.26 -13.78 -15.05
C GLN A 286 10.53 -14.76 -15.96
N TRP A 287 11.02 -16.00 -16.02
CA TRP A 287 10.41 -17.07 -16.80
C TRP A 287 8.93 -17.27 -16.44
N TYR A 288 8.58 -17.29 -15.15
CA TYR A 288 7.21 -17.53 -14.72
C TYR A 288 6.28 -16.43 -15.21
N LEU A 289 6.67 -15.16 -15.06
CA LEU A 289 5.89 -14.03 -15.57
C LEU A 289 5.75 -14.09 -17.09
N ASP A 290 6.85 -14.34 -17.81
CA ASP A 290 6.83 -14.44 -19.26
C ASP A 290 6.00 -15.65 -19.74
N ALA A 291 5.97 -16.75 -18.98
CA ALA A 291 5.25 -17.97 -19.32
C ALA A 291 3.74 -17.89 -19.01
N THR A 292 3.32 -16.95 -18.17
CA THR A 292 1.95 -16.86 -17.65
C THR A 292 1.21 -15.59 -18.11
N ASP A 293 1.92 -14.53 -18.47
CA ASP A 293 1.31 -13.27 -18.90
C ASP A 293 0.60 -13.36 -20.25
N GLY A 294 -0.73 -13.23 -20.21
CA GLY A 294 -1.60 -13.41 -21.39
C GLY A 294 -1.57 -14.82 -21.98
N LYS A 295 -1.06 -15.81 -21.23
CA LYS A 295 -0.86 -17.19 -21.67
C LYS A 295 -1.64 -18.16 -20.79
N ASP A 296 -2.10 -19.23 -21.43
CA ASP A 296 -2.81 -20.30 -20.76
C ASP A 296 -1.82 -21.23 -20.02
N CYS A 297 -2.20 -21.60 -18.81
CA CYS A 297 -1.64 -22.73 -18.08
C CYS A 297 -2.61 -23.92 -18.17
N TYR A 298 -2.11 -25.15 -18.08
CA TYR A 298 -2.95 -26.33 -18.24
C TYR A 298 -2.88 -27.26 -17.02
N LEU A 299 -4.03 -27.81 -16.65
CA LEU A 299 -4.11 -29.00 -15.80
C LEU A 299 -4.17 -30.22 -16.72
N LEU A 300 -3.23 -31.15 -16.58
CA LEU A 300 -3.01 -32.24 -17.52
C LEU A 300 -3.36 -33.61 -16.92
N THR A 301 -3.80 -34.52 -17.79
CA THR A 301 -4.08 -35.92 -17.44
C THR A 301 -2.84 -36.82 -17.57
N SER A 302 -1.73 -36.31 -18.11
CA SER A 302 -0.45 -37.00 -18.28
C SER A 302 0.73 -36.03 -18.11
N ASP A 303 1.94 -36.57 -18.07
CA ASP A 303 3.22 -35.83 -18.03
C ASP A 303 3.66 -35.31 -19.42
N GLU A 304 2.82 -35.48 -20.45
CA GLU A 304 3.10 -35.00 -21.80
C GLU A 304 2.63 -33.55 -21.98
N ALA A 305 3.48 -32.68 -22.55
CA ALA A 305 3.09 -31.30 -22.82
C ALA A 305 1.94 -31.22 -23.84
N ALA A 306 0.96 -30.37 -23.56
CA ALA A 306 -0.11 -30.01 -24.48
C ALA A 306 0.34 -28.90 -25.43
N SER A 307 -0.07 -29.01 -26.70
CA SER A 307 0.18 -27.98 -27.72
C SER A 307 -0.87 -26.86 -27.76
N SER A 308 -2.01 -27.05 -27.08
CA SER A 308 -3.15 -26.13 -27.05
C SER A 308 -4.19 -26.60 -26.03
N ALA A 309 -5.12 -25.71 -25.65
CA ALA A 309 -6.25 -26.02 -24.77
C ALA A 309 -7.16 -27.18 -25.26
N ASP A 310 -7.24 -27.43 -26.57
CA ASP A 310 -8.03 -28.53 -27.16
C ASP A 310 -7.32 -29.90 -27.14
N ALA A 311 -6.10 -29.99 -26.61
CA ALA A 311 -5.35 -31.23 -26.58
C ALA A 311 -6.06 -32.28 -25.70
N ALA A 312 -6.01 -33.55 -26.12
CA ALA A 312 -6.76 -34.63 -25.48
C ALA A 312 -6.36 -34.88 -24.01
N ASN A 313 -5.16 -34.45 -23.62
CA ASN A 313 -4.66 -34.56 -22.26
C ASN A 313 -4.87 -33.29 -21.41
N VAL A 314 -5.56 -32.27 -21.91
CA VAL A 314 -5.92 -31.07 -21.14
C VAL A 314 -7.25 -31.31 -20.43
N ALA A 315 -7.23 -31.30 -19.10
CA ALA A 315 -8.43 -31.41 -18.28
C ALA A 315 -9.10 -30.03 -18.06
N ALA A 316 -8.28 -29.02 -17.80
CA ALA A 316 -8.70 -27.63 -17.64
C ALA A 316 -7.61 -26.67 -18.11
N THR A 317 -8.05 -25.45 -18.42
CA THR A 317 -7.19 -24.32 -18.79
C THR A 317 -7.35 -23.24 -17.75
N TYR A 318 -6.24 -22.68 -17.31
CA TYR A 318 -6.18 -21.59 -16.33
C TYR A 318 -5.52 -20.38 -16.98
N SER A 319 -6.24 -19.26 -17.04
CA SER A 319 -5.65 -17.98 -17.41
C SER A 319 -5.16 -17.30 -16.15
N MET A 320 -3.88 -16.94 -16.13
CA MET A 320 -3.22 -16.41 -14.93
C MET A 320 -3.96 -15.20 -14.36
N GLN A 321 -4.30 -15.29 -13.08
CA GLN A 321 -4.83 -14.16 -12.32
C GLN A 321 -3.69 -13.45 -11.58
N TYR A 322 -3.92 -12.18 -11.29
CA TYR A 322 -2.98 -11.30 -10.61
C TYR A 322 -3.67 -10.64 -9.42
N LYS A 323 -2.94 -10.46 -8.32
CA LYS A 323 -3.49 -9.84 -7.11
C LYS A 323 -4.06 -8.43 -7.35
N GLU A 324 -3.46 -7.70 -8.29
CA GLU A 324 -3.89 -6.38 -8.74
C GLU A 324 -5.31 -6.35 -9.34
N GLY A 325 -5.77 -7.44 -9.98
CA GLY A 325 -7.05 -7.48 -10.71
C GLY A 325 -8.18 -8.21 -9.99
N ASP A 326 -7.88 -9.03 -8.99
CA ASP A 326 -8.85 -9.96 -8.39
C ASP A 326 -9.51 -9.42 -7.10
N GLY A 327 -9.19 -8.19 -6.69
CA GLY A 327 -9.63 -7.65 -5.40
C GLY A 327 -9.11 -8.45 -4.20
N HIS A 328 -8.11 -9.32 -4.42
CA HIS A 328 -7.44 -10.09 -3.39
C HIS A 328 -6.75 -9.12 -2.42
N GLY A 329 -7.00 -9.26 -1.12
CA GLY A 329 -6.59 -8.27 -0.11
C GLY A 329 -7.61 -7.15 0.16
N THR A 330 -8.80 -7.14 -0.44
CA THR A 330 -9.89 -6.24 -0.02
C THR A 330 -10.82 -6.86 1.03
N ALA A 331 -10.99 -8.19 1.01
CA ALA A 331 -11.89 -8.92 1.92
C ALA A 331 -11.22 -9.37 3.24
N PHE A 332 -9.89 -9.45 3.27
CA PHE A 332 -9.12 -9.98 4.39
C PHE A 332 -8.60 -8.93 5.38
N TRP A 333 -8.74 -7.65 5.06
CA TRP A 333 -8.10 -6.57 5.79
C TRP A 333 -9.11 -5.54 6.29
N SER A 334 -8.98 -5.18 7.55
CA SER A 334 -9.69 -4.06 8.18
C SER A 334 -9.01 -2.70 7.92
N SER A 335 -8.00 -2.66 7.05
CA SER A 335 -7.25 -1.45 6.70
C SER A 335 -7.84 -0.76 5.46
N PRO A 336 -7.88 0.58 5.39
CA PRO A 336 -8.23 1.31 4.16
C PRO A 336 -7.16 1.21 3.07
N ILE A 337 -6.01 0.59 3.36
CA ILE A 337 -4.86 0.40 2.48
C ILE A 337 -5.13 -0.78 1.54
N THR A 338 -5.31 -0.49 0.25
CA THR A 338 -5.59 -1.46 -0.81
C THR A 338 -4.53 -1.38 -1.90
N PHE A 339 -4.27 -2.47 -2.60
CA PHE A 339 -3.71 -2.34 -3.94
C PHE A 339 -4.79 -1.68 -4.83
N PRO A 340 -4.53 -0.55 -5.52
CA PRO A 340 -3.23 0.06 -5.81
C PRO A 340 -2.80 1.27 -4.95
N GLY A 341 -3.61 1.68 -3.95
CA GLY A 341 -3.26 2.74 -2.99
C GLY A 341 -1.92 2.55 -2.27
N ASN A 342 -1.50 1.30 -2.05
CA ASN A 342 -0.18 0.96 -1.51
C ASN A 342 0.97 1.50 -2.38
N MET A 343 0.80 1.46 -3.70
CA MET A 343 1.86 1.83 -4.64
C MET A 343 2.09 3.34 -4.63
N GLN A 344 1.03 4.12 -4.42
CA GLN A 344 1.12 5.57 -4.28
C GLN A 344 1.93 5.94 -3.04
N LEU A 345 1.62 5.33 -1.90
CA LEU A 345 2.35 5.55 -0.65
C LEU A 345 3.83 5.15 -0.76
N LEU A 346 4.15 4.05 -1.45
CA LEU A 346 5.54 3.63 -1.68
C LEU A 346 6.31 4.66 -2.52
N LYS A 347 5.68 5.26 -3.53
CA LYS A 347 6.30 6.30 -4.35
C LYS A 347 6.52 7.58 -3.55
N GLU A 348 5.51 8.06 -2.83
CA GLU A 348 5.62 9.25 -1.97
C GLU A 348 6.72 9.06 -0.93
N PHE A 349 6.79 7.88 -0.32
CA PHE A 349 7.87 7.51 0.60
C PHE A 349 9.25 7.59 -0.08
N ALA A 350 9.39 7.02 -1.28
CA ALA A 350 10.63 7.07 -2.05
C ALA A 350 11.08 8.50 -2.36
N GLU A 351 10.15 9.37 -2.77
CA GLU A 351 10.42 10.78 -3.09
C GLU A 351 10.79 11.60 -1.85
N GLN A 352 10.04 11.45 -0.75
CA GLN A 352 10.29 12.19 0.50
C GLN A 352 11.62 11.80 1.14
N THR A 353 12.02 10.54 1.01
CA THR A 353 13.24 10.02 1.64
C THR A 353 14.46 10.09 0.72
N ASN A 354 14.28 10.40 -0.57
CA ASN A 354 15.32 10.27 -1.59
C ASN A 354 15.99 8.87 -1.56
N PHE A 355 15.21 7.83 -1.23
CA PHE A 355 15.67 6.47 -0.94
C PHE A 355 16.76 6.35 0.16
N SER A 356 16.91 7.34 1.05
CA SER A 356 17.84 7.26 2.18
C SER A 356 17.22 6.47 3.34
N TYR A 357 17.75 5.26 3.57
CA TYR A 357 17.40 4.40 4.71
C TYR A 357 18.15 4.75 6.00
N ASP A 358 18.83 5.90 6.08
CA ASP A 358 19.47 6.37 7.32
C ASP A 358 18.45 6.59 8.46
N TYR A 359 17.15 6.54 8.16
CA TYR A 359 16.07 6.43 9.14
C TYR A 359 16.14 5.16 10.02
N TYR A 360 16.87 4.11 9.58
CA TYR A 360 17.09 2.84 10.29
C TYR A 360 18.45 2.76 11.02
N ALA A 361 19.09 3.89 11.30
CA ALA A 361 20.44 3.93 11.88
C ALA A 361 20.59 3.19 13.23
N ASP A 362 19.50 2.96 13.97
CA ASP A 362 19.48 2.26 15.26
C ASP A 362 18.58 1.00 15.28
N GLY A 363 18.38 0.32 14.14
CA GLY A 363 17.59 -0.93 14.13
C GLY A 363 17.23 -1.57 12.78
N GLY A 364 17.93 -1.24 11.68
CA GLY A 364 17.68 -1.85 10.37
C GLY A 364 18.04 -3.35 10.27
N LEU A 365 17.39 -4.05 9.34
CA LEU A 365 17.52 -5.50 9.12
C LEU A 365 18.94 -5.88 8.71
N THR A 366 19.52 -6.88 9.37
CA THR A 366 20.79 -7.50 8.97
C THR A 366 20.55 -8.92 8.48
N GLN A 367 21.16 -9.29 7.35
CA GLN A 367 21.19 -10.66 6.85
C GLN A 367 21.90 -11.57 7.87
N ASN A 368 21.31 -12.72 8.22
CA ASN A 368 21.93 -13.68 9.12
C ASN A 368 23.07 -14.45 8.41
N ALA A 369 23.81 -15.27 9.15
CA ALA A 369 25.01 -15.95 8.67
C ALA A 369 24.76 -16.94 7.50
N ASP A 370 23.50 -17.32 7.27
CA ASP A 370 23.11 -18.28 6.24
C ASP A 370 22.50 -17.59 4.99
N GLY A 371 22.48 -16.25 4.97
CA GLY A 371 21.99 -15.46 3.84
C GLY A 371 20.50 -15.11 3.90
N TYR A 372 19.82 -15.38 5.02
CA TYR A 372 18.41 -15.02 5.21
C TYR A 372 18.25 -13.63 5.84
N TRP A 373 17.24 -12.90 5.41
CA TRP A 373 16.88 -11.61 6.00
C TRP A 373 16.07 -11.83 7.29
N GLN A 374 16.46 -11.18 8.39
CA GLN A 374 15.69 -11.18 9.64
C GLN A 374 15.03 -9.81 9.85
N THR A 375 13.73 -9.79 10.16
CA THR A 375 12.90 -8.58 10.30
C THR A 375 12.83 -8.03 11.75
N ALA A 376 12.82 -6.71 11.90
CA ALA A 376 12.52 -5.97 13.12
C ALA A 376 11.26 -5.09 12.88
N ASP A 377 10.35 -5.12 13.86
CA ASP A 377 9.00 -4.55 13.84
C ASP A 377 8.97 -3.00 13.82
N ALA A 378 8.36 -2.39 12.79
CA ALA A 378 8.10 -0.95 12.73
C ALA A 378 6.85 -0.59 11.87
N VAL A 379 5.68 -0.67 12.51
CA VAL A 379 4.47 0.20 12.43
C VAL A 379 3.71 0.48 11.11
N SER A 380 2.46 -0.01 11.13
CA SER A 380 1.21 0.34 10.41
C SER A 380 1.14 0.24 8.88
N GLY A 381 0.33 -0.71 8.37
CA GLY A 381 -0.54 -0.36 7.25
C GLY A 381 -1.04 -1.46 6.33
N ALA A 382 -0.22 -2.43 5.96
CA ALA A 382 -0.58 -3.71 5.35
C ALA A 382 0.60 -4.62 5.71
N THR A 383 0.32 -5.68 6.46
CA THR A 383 1.28 -6.57 7.16
C THR A 383 2.75 -6.22 6.97
N ILE A 384 3.34 -5.50 7.92
CA ILE A 384 4.78 -5.17 7.95
C ILE A 384 5.69 -6.39 8.20
N ALA A 385 5.12 -7.60 8.21
CA ALA A 385 5.90 -8.79 7.88
C ALA A 385 6.39 -8.79 6.41
N GLU A 386 5.71 -8.06 5.51
CA GLU A 386 5.84 -8.13 4.04
C GLU A 386 6.28 -6.79 3.42
N GLY A 387 6.01 -5.66 4.09
CA GLY A 387 6.42 -4.32 3.61
C GLY A 387 7.93 -4.15 3.42
N CYS A 388 8.74 -4.89 4.19
CA CYS A 388 10.19 -4.90 4.04
C CYS A 388 10.61 -5.49 2.67
N THR A 389 9.92 -6.52 2.17
CA THR A 389 10.26 -7.16 0.89
C THR A 389 10.00 -6.23 -0.29
N TYR A 390 8.87 -5.51 -0.32
CA TYR A 390 8.60 -4.51 -1.36
C TYR A 390 9.65 -3.40 -1.36
N LEU A 391 10.00 -2.91 -0.17
CA LEU A 391 11.01 -1.88 0.04
C LEU A 391 12.43 -2.36 -0.33
N ASP A 392 12.79 -3.61 -0.02
CA ASP A 392 14.07 -4.23 -0.37
C ASP A 392 14.19 -4.46 -1.88
N MET A 393 13.10 -4.87 -2.53
CA MET A 393 13.03 -4.93 -4.00
C MET A 393 13.25 -3.54 -4.58
N LEU A 394 12.55 -2.51 -4.10
CA LEU A 394 12.73 -1.13 -4.58
C LEU A 394 14.14 -0.60 -4.34
N LYS A 395 14.76 -0.92 -3.20
CA LYS A 395 16.16 -0.59 -2.92
C LYS A 395 17.10 -1.24 -3.93
N THR A 396 16.91 -2.54 -4.18
CA THR A 396 17.70 -3.26 -5.19
C THR A 396 17.59 -2.58 -6.56
N LEU A 397 16.38 -2.15 -6.94
CA LEU A 397 16.14 -1.45 -8.19
C LEU A 397 16.76 -0.05 -8.23
N TYR A 398 16.69 0.69 -7.13
CA TYR A 398 17.35 1.98 -7.02
C TYR A 398 18.87 1.82 -7.15
N ASP A 399 19.48 0.88 -6.42
CA ASP A 399 20.91 0.60 -6.50
C ASP A 399 21.32 0.18 -7.93
N ARG A 400 20.49 -0.60 -8.63
CA ARG A 400 20.67 -0.91 -10.06
C ARG A 400 20.67 0.36 -10.91
N ILE A 401 19.69 1.25 -10.72
CA ILE A 401 19.62 2.52 -11.46
C ILE A 401 20.89 3.35 -11.23
N GLN A 402 21.30 3.51 -9.97
CA GLN A 402 22.50 4.28 -9.62
C GLN A 402 23.80 3.67 -10.16
N ASN A 403 23.83 2.35 -10.38
CA ASN A 403 24.98 1.64 -10.95
C ASN A 403 24.95 1.56 -12.49
N GLY A 404 23.94 2.12 -13.16
CA GLY A 404 23.81 2.01 -14.62
C GLY A 404 23.26 0.67 -15.10
N GLU A 405 22.68 -0.13 -14.21
CA GLU A 405 22.07 -1.44 -14.48
C GLU A 405 20.56 -1.28 -14.76
N TYR A 406 20.24 -0.44 -15.74
CA TYR A 406 18.87 -0.11 -16.13
C TYR A 406 18.71 -0.17 -17.65
N GLU A 407 17.46 -0.15 -18.10
CA GLU A 407 17.12 0.03 -19.50
C GLU A 407 16.26 1.29 -19.70
N LYS A 408 16.16 1.74 -20.95
CA LYS A 408 15.30 2.87 -21.27
C LYS A 408 13.84 2.44 -21.13
N ALA A 409 13.02 3.20 -20.41
CA ALA A 409 11.59 2.94 -20.33
C ALA A 409 10.95 3.20 -21.71
N VAL A 410 10.09 2.27 -22.16
CA VAL A 410 9.48 2.27 -23.51
C VAL A 410 7.97 2.27 -23.47
#